data_AF-A0A2K1R1T3-F1
#
_entry.id   AF-A0A2K1R1T3-F1
#
_cell.length_a   1.000
_cell.length_b   1.000
_cell.length_c   1.000
_cell.angle_alpha   90.00
_cell.angle_beta   90.00
_cell.angle_gamma   90.00
#
_symmetry.space_group_name_H-M   'P 1'
#
loop_
_entity.id
_entity.type
_entity.pdbx_description
1 polymer ?
#
loop_
_entity_poly.entity_id
_entity_poly.type
_entity_poly.pdbx_seq_one_letter_code
_entity_poly.pdbx_strand_id
1 'polypeptide(L)' 'MKTIARGAGTAGSRAAPAQAGNNDKKIGVRLDNADTIVKEGKKFKRYKLQVNKGAENPTLKGLADKNSHEM' A
#
# COMPACT_ATOMS: atom_id res chain seq x y z
N MET A 1 -3.27 17.60 -12.59
CA MET A 1 -2.57 16.40 -12.05
C MET A 1 -3.45 15.75 -10.98
N LYS A 2 -3.84 14.49 -11.16
CA LYS A 2 -4.67 13.75 -10.19
C LYS A 2 -3.71 12.98 -9.25
N THR A 3 -3.51 13.48 -8.03
CA THR A 3 -2.61 12.87 -7.05
C THR A 3 -3.16 11.52 -6.59
N ILE A 4 -2.33 10.47 -6.68
CA ILE A 4 -2.71 9.07 -6.36
C ILE A 4 -2.89 8.87 -4.84
N ALA A 5 -2.15 9.62 -4.01
CA ALA A 5 -2.28 9.63 -2.55
C ALA A 5 -2.36 11.08 -2.04
N ARG A 6 -3.14 11.32 -0.97
CA ARG A 6 -3.35 12.65 -0.36
C ARG A 6 -3.11 12.61 1.15
N GLY A 7 -2.56 13.70 1.69
CA GLY A 7 -2.42 13.94 3.14
C GLY A 7 -1.18 13.35 3.81
N ALA A 8 -0.96 13.70 5.09
CA ALA A 8 0.03 13.12 5.99
C ALA A 8 -0.68 12.09 6.91
N GLY A 9 -1.04 10.93 6.35
CA GLY A 9 -1.68 9.86 7.13
C GLY A 9 -0.73 9.27 8.17
N THR A 10 -1.31 8.66 9.22
CA THR A 10 -0.57 7.95 10.26
C THR A 10 0.08 6.69 9.70
N ALA A 11 1.24 6.28 10.22
CA ALA A 11 1.85 5.02 9.82
C ALA A 11 0.85 3.85 10.01
N GLY A 12 0.76 2.96 9.02
CA GLY A 12 -0.23 1.88 8.95
C GLY A 12 -1.58 2.28 8.35
N SER A 13 -1.88 3.58 8.18
CA SER A 13 -3.12 4.01 7.53
C SER A 13 -3.03 3.91 6.00
N ARG A 14 -4.14 3.57 5.37
CA ARG A 14 -4.26 3.50 3.91
C ARG A 14 -4.03 4.89 3.28
N ALA A 15 -3.11 4.96 2.33
CA ALA A 15 -2.83 6.17 1.54
C ALA A 15 -3.58 6.14 0.20
N ALA A 16 -3.62 4.98 -0.45
CA ALA A 16 -4.29 4.76 -1.73
C ALA A 16 -4.46 3.26 -2.03
N PRO A 17 -5.39 2.86 -2.91
CA PRO A 17 -6.52 3.66 -3.40
C PRO A 17 -7.52 3.93 -2.26
N ALA A 18 -8.47 4.84 -2.47
CA ALA A 18 -9.57 5.02 -1.53
C ALA A 18 -10.38 3.73 -1.43
N GLN A 19 -10.78 3.37 -0.20
CA GLN A 19 -11.60 2.18 0.03
C GLN A 19 -13.00 2.44 -0.52
N ALA A 20 -13.31 1.81 -1.65
CA ALA A 20 -14.62 1.91 -2.29
C ALA A 20 -14.95 0.59 -2.99
N GLY A 21 -16.13 0.03 -2.68
CA GLY A 21 -16.61 -1.22 -3.27
C GLY A 21 -15.56 -2.33 -3.28
N ASN A 22 -15.38 -2.93 -4.46
CA ASN A 22 -14.52 -4.08 -4.73
C ASN A 22 -13.11 -3.68 -5.21
N ASN A 23 -12.70 -2.43 -5.03
CA ASN A 23 -11.40 -1.92 -5.49
C ASN A 23 -10.22 -2.73 -4.96
N ASP A 24 -10.26 -3.14 -3.70
CA ASP A 24 -9.18 -3.92 -3.10
C ASP A 24 -8.99 -5.26 -3.84
N LYS A 25 -10.06 -5.89 -4.33
CA LYS A 25 -10.00 -7.15 -5.09
C LYS A 25 -9.57 -6.91 -6.53
N LYS A 26 -10.13 -5.89 -7.19
CA LYS A 26 -9.87 -5.56 -8.60
C LYS A 26 -8.46 -5.01 -8.84
N ILE A 27 -8.01 -4.09 -7.98
CA ILE A 27 -6.68 -3.48 -8.05
C ILE A 27 -5.64 -4.46 -7.47
N GLY A 28 -5.99 -5.17 -6.41
CA GLY A 28 -5.16 -6.22 -5.83
C GLY A 28 -3.93 -5.73 -5.06
N VAL A 29 -3.71 -4.42 -4.97
CA VAL A 29 -2.62 -3.79 -4.20
C VAL A 29 -3.11 -2.51 -3.51
N ARG A 30 -2.47 -2.15 -2.40
CA ARG A 30 -2.68 -0.89 -1.68
C ARG A 30 -1.36 -0.27 -1.25
N LEU A 31 -1.34 1.05 -1.14
CA LEU A 31 -0.28 1.82 -0.52
C LEU A 31 -0.72 2.26 0.86
N ASP A 32 0.07 1.92 1.87
CA ASP A 32 -0.13 2.36 3.24
C ASP A 32 0.96 3.37 3.61
N ASN A 33 0.59 4.39 4.39
CA ASN A 33 1.55 5.32 4.97
C ASN A 33 2.46 4.54 5.91
N ALA A 34 3.76 4.84 5.90
CA ALA A 34 4.72 4.30 6.84
C ALA A 34 5.50 5.41 7.52
N ASP A 35 6.32 5.06 8.51
CA ASP A 35 7.13 6.04 9.22
C ASP A 35 8.02 6.81 8.24
N THR A 36 8.14 8.11 8.51
CA THR A 36 9.05 8.98 7.78
C THR A 36 10.48 8.52 8.04
N ILE A 37 11.27 8.41 7.00
CA ILE A 37 12.70 8.05 7.12
C ILE A 37 13.56 9.28 6.91
N VAL A 38 14.67 9.38 7.64
CA VAL A 38 15.71 10.37 7.37
C VAL A 38 16.83 9.68 6.61
N LYS A 39 17.15 10.18 5.43
CA LYS A 39 18.31 9.73 4.65
C LYS A 39 19.08 10.96 4.19
N GLU A 40 20.39 10.99 4.43
CA GLU A 40 21.26 12.11 4.01
C GLU A 40 20.74 13.48 4.51
N GLY A 41 20.26 13.54 5.76
CA GLY A 41 19.71 14.76 6.37
C GLY A 41 18.34 15.20 5.83
N LYS A 42 17.76 14.50 4.85
CA LYS A 42 16.44 14.79 4.28
C LYS A 42 15.39 13.85 4.83
N LYS A 43 14.21 14.40 5.16
CA LYS A 43 13.03 13.63 5.59
C LYS A 43 12.25 13.16 4.36
N PHE A 44 12.03 11.86 4.25
CA PHE A 44 11.25 11.24 3.19
C PHE A 44 10.00 10.59 3.76
N LYS A 45 8.86 10.87 3.14
CA LYS A 45 7.64 10.12 3.42
C LYS A 45 7.75 8.73 2.79
N ARG A 46 7.62 7.69 3.60
CA ARG A 46 7.65 6.30 3.14
C ARG A 46 6.24 5.78 2.96
N TYR A 47 6.05 4.98 1.92
CA TYR A 47 4.84 4.20 1.70
C TYR A 47 5.20 2.71 1.62
N LYS A 48 4.35 1.85 2.17
CA LYS A 48 4.44 0.40 2.02
C LYS A 48 3.46 -0.04 0.95
N LEU A 49 3.94 -0.71 -0.09
CA LEU A 49 3.09 -1.39 -1.06
C LEU A 49 2.72 -2.75 -0.50
N GLN A 50 1.43 -2.98 -0.29
CA GLN A 50 0.89 -4.24 0.20
C GLN A 50 0.04 -4.89 -0.88
N VAL A 51 0.27 -6.18 -1.11
CA VAL A 51 -0.53 -6.98 -2.05
C VAL A 51 -1.71 -7.58 -1.30
N ASN A 52 -2.89 -7.56 -1.92
CA ASN A 52 -4.11 -8.11 -1.33
C ASN A 52 -4.21 -9.62 -1.62
N LYS A 53 -4.28 -10.44 -0.58
CA LYS A 53 -4.55 -11.90 -0.69
C LYS A 53 -5.86 -12.21 -1.40
N GLY A 54 -6.82 -11.29 -1.37
CA GLY A 54 -8.10 -11.38 -2.07
C GLY A 54 -8.09 -10.87 -3.51
N ALA A 55 -6.93 -10.57 -4.11
CA ALA A 55 -6.85 -10.03 -5.46
C ALA A 55 -7.52 -10.96 -6.49
N GLU A 56 -8.21 -10.41 -7.48
CA GLU A 56 -8.77 -11.20 -8.59
C GLU A 56 -7.65 -11.73 -9.50
N ASN A 57 -6.53 -11.01 -9.57
CA ASN A 57 -5.37 -11.42 -10.34
C ASN A 57 -4.61 -12.57 -9.63
N PRO A 58 -4.46 -13.75 -10.27
CA PRO A 58 -3.84 -14.92 -9.65
C PRO A 58 -2.34 -14.72 -9.35
N THR A 59 -1.63 -13.89 -10.12
CA THR A 59 -0.24 -13.54 -9.85
C THR A 59 -0.10 -12.72 -8.57
N LEU A 60 -1.00 -11.75 -8.35
CA LEU A 60 -1.02 -10.95 -7.12
C LEU A 60 -1.42 -11.80 -5.91
N LYS A 61 -2.35 -12.75 -6.07
CA LYS A 61 -2.65 -13.75 -5.04
C LYS A 61 -1.40 -14.54 -4.65
N GLY A 62 -0.73 -15.15 -5.65
CA GLY A 62 0.50 -15.91 -5.40
C GLY A 62 1.61 -15.08 -4.74
N LEU A 63 1.72 -13.80 -5.07
CA LEU A 63 2.66 -12.88 -4.43
C LEU A 63 2.27 -12.54 -2.98
N ALA A 64 0.98 -12.35 -2.71
CA ALA A 64 0.47 -12.09 -1.36
C ALA A 64 0.57 -13.31 -0.44
N ASP A 65 0.44 -14.52 -1.02
CA ASP A 65 0.61 -15.78 -0.28
C ASP A 65 2.07 -16.02 0.08
N LYS A 66 3.00 -15.72 -0.84
CA LYS A 66 4.45 -15.78 -0.57
C LYS A 66 4.93 -14.73 0.43
N ASN A 67 4.33 -13.53 0.41
CA ASN A 67 4.63 -12.45 1.38
C ASN A 67 3.79 -12.54 2.67
N SER A 68 3.16 -13.68 2.96
CA SER A 68 2.34 -13.82 4.18
C SER A 68 3.14 -13.90 5.48
N HIS A 69 4.48 -13.95 5.40
CA HIS A 69 5.41 -14.04 6.52
C HIS A 69 6.57 -13.04 6.41
N GLU A 70 6.28 -11.76 6.60
CA GLU A 70 7.20 -10.82 7.27
C GLU A 70 6.36 -10.08 8.32
N MET A 71 5.98 -10.81 9.38
CA MET A 71 5.48 -10.22 10.62
C MET A 71 6.65 -9.97 11.56
#